data_AF-A0A7R9YDU8-F1
#
_entry.id   AF-A0A7R9YDU8-F1
#
_cell.length_a   1.000
_cell.length_b   1.000
_cell.length_c   1.000
_cell.angle_alpha   90.00
_cell.angle_beta   90.00
_cell.angle_gamma   90.00
#
_symmetry.space_group_name_H-M   'P 1'
#
loop_
_entity.id
_entity.type
_entity.pdbx_description
1 polymer ?
#
loop_
_entity_poly.entity_id
_entity_poly.type
_entity_poly.pdbx_seq_one_letter_code
_entity_poly.pdbx_strand_id
1 'polypeptide(L)'
;MLCRRRKKEQLLKLQSEVTMIEAENLQLRLKLKVGRDAELKEEEDSTQVTQSVAKMLEEGASEQQIILMMKEMQEKFSDYGRDRISAIEFHLRELRRLLLPTMTTKVAVWVLLQKREDLLCDPSRWKEQGEVPPPNASRLELINDLRRSLEISDAQVEEICKHRKDGLELEEILSESDVLLEKLGTHVSEKNATLDEAMNEVQSVLTPTQAAKFVVWVANNPACMHMLNVIWNQMSSQESKMVAEQL
;
A
#
# COMPACT_ATOMS: atom_id res chain seq x y z
N MET A 1 -43.48 -4.80 1.96
CA MET A 1 -42.39 -4.86 0.96
C MET A 1 -41.80 -3.48 0.61
N LEU A 2 -42.63 -2.44 0.37
CA LEU A 2 -42.17 -1.07 0.04
C LEU A 2 -41.17 -0.44 1.04
N CYS A 3 -41.33 -0.68 2.35
CA CYS A 3 -40.45 -0.13 3.38
C CYS A 3 -39.02 -0.73 3.35
N ARG A 4 -38.89 -2.01 2.99
CA ARG A 4 -37.59 -2.70 2.83
C ARG A 4 -36.83 -2.19 1.60
N ARG A 5 -37.54 -1.97 0.49
CA ARG A 5 -36.99 -1.42 -0.75
C ARG A 5 -36.47 0.01 -0.56
N ARG A 6 -37.25 0.85 0.12
CA ARG A 6 -36.88 2.24 0.44
C ARG A 6 -35.67 2.33 1.38
N LYS A 7 -35.58 1.43 2.37
CA LYS A 7 -34.38 1.28 3.20
C LYS A 7 -33.16 0.84 2.38
N LYS A 8 -33.32 -0.10 1.45
CA LYS A 8 -32.23 -0.57 0.56
C LYS A 8 -31.73 0.56 -0.35
N GLU A 9 -32.64 1.35 -0.93
CA GLU A 9 -32.30 2.52 -1.77
C GLU A 9 -31.58 3.61 -0.95
N GLN A 10 -32.04 3.91 0.27
CA GLN A 10 -31.33 4.83 1.17
C GLN A 10 -29.95 4.32 1.57
N LEU A 11 -29.81 3.01 1.82
CA LEU A 11 -28.53 2.40 2.19
C LEU A 11 -27.53 2.48 1.03
N LEU A 12 -27.97 2.19 -0.20
CA LEU A 12 -27.14 2.35 -1.41
C LEU A 12 -26.73 3.81 -1.64
N LYS A 13 -27.63 4.77 -1.42
CA LYS A 13 -27.32 6.19 -1.53
C LYS A 13 -26.28 6.63 -0.49
N LEU A 14 -26.47 6.25 0.77
CA LEU A 14 -25.52 6.53 1.85
C LEU A 14 -24.16 5.87 1.57
N GLN A 15 -24.15 4.64 1.04
CA GLN A 15 -22.93 3.93 0.70
C GLN A 15 -22.18 4.64 -0.45
N SER A 16 -22.90 5.17 -1.44
CA SER A 16 -22.34 6.01 -2.50
C SER A 16 -21.76 7.33 -1.96
N GLU A 17 -22.48 8.00 -1.04
CA GLU A 17 -22.00 9.23 -0.41
C GLU A 17 -20.75 8.97 0.45
N VAL A 18 -20.72 7.87 1.21
CA VAL A 18 -19.53 7.45 1.98
C VAL A 18 -18.36 7.21 1.04
N THR A 19 -18.50 6.45 -0.04
CA THR A 19 -17.40 6.24 -1.00
C THR A 19 -16.91 7.52 -1.65
N MET A 20 -17.81 8.48 -1.93
CA MET A 20 -17.45 9.78 -2.52
C MET A 20 -16.69 10.63 -1.50
N ILE A 21 -17.17 10.70 -0.26
CA ILE A 21 -16.52 11.43 0.83
C ILE A 21 -15.18 10.79 1.18
N GLU A 22 -15.07 9.46 1.18
CA GLU A 22 -13.81 8.74 1.37
C GLU A 22 -12.81 9.06 0.25
N ALA A 23 -13.26 9.12 -1.01
CA ALA A 23 -12.43 9.52 -2.14
C ALA A 23 -11.97 10.99 -2.02
N GLU A 24 -12.86 11.91 -1.64
CA GLU A 24 -12.51 13.32 -1.41
C GLU A 24 -11.58 13.50 -0.20
N ASN A 25 -11.81 12.80 0.91
CA ASN A 25 -10.96 12.85 2.10
C ASN A 25 -9.57 12.29 1.80
N LEU A 26 -9.50 11.20 1.05
CA LEU A 26 -8.24 10.66 0.53
C LEU A 26 -7.55 11.67 -0.38
N GLN A 27 -8.27 12.30 -1.31
CA GLN A 27 -7.70 13.29 -2.23
C GLN A 27 -7.20 14.54 -1.48
N LEU A 28 -7.90 14.99 -0.44
CA LEU A 28 -7.49 16.09 0.42
C LEU A 28 -6.27 15.72 1.28
N ARG A 29 -6.24 14.51 1.83
CA ARG A 29 -5.07 13.99 2.56
C ARG A 29 -3.84 13.86 1.66
N LEU A 30 -4.03 13.38 0.43
CA LEU A 30 -2.98 13.34 -0.58
C LEU A 30 -2.55 14.76 -0.97
N LYS A 31 -3.47 15.70 -1.23
CA LYS A 31 -3.11 17.10 -1.52
C LYS A 31 -2.37 17.81 -0.38
N LEU A 32 -2.64 17.44 0.87
CA LEU A 32 -1.97 18.00 2.06
C LEU A 32 -0.61 17.36 2.34
N LYS A 33 -0.35 16.13 1.85
CA LYS A 33 0.89 15.38 2.09
C LYS A 33 1.76 15.13 0.86
N VAL A 34 1.26 15.41 -0.35
CA VAL A 34 1.90 15.09 -1.62
C VAL A 34 1.98 16.37 -2.45
N GLY A 35 3.12 17.04 -2.35
CA GLY A 35 3.39 18.26 -3.11
C GLY A 35 4.69 18.91 -2.67
N ARG A 36 5.26 19.73 -3.56
CA ARG A 36 6.49 20.49 -3.31
C ARG A 36 6.41 21.30 -2.00
N ASP A 37 5.23 21.81 -1.65
CA ASP A 37 5.03 22.58 -0.40
C ASP A 37 5.09 21.71 0.86
N ALA A 38 4.68 20.44 0.79
CA ALA A 38 4.79 19.50 1.91
C ALA A 38 6.25 19.05 2.10
N GLU A 39 6.96 18.78 0.99
CA GLU A 39 8.39 18.47 1.00
C GLU A 39 9.22 19.64 1.54
N LEU A 40 8.96 20.86 1.08
CA LEU A 40 9.63 22.08 1.57
C LEU A 40 9.37 22.30 3.06
N LYS A 41 8.15 22.03 3.53
CA LYS A 41 7.81 22.17 4.94
C LYS A 41 8.51 21.11 5.80
N GLU A 42 8.59 19.87 5.34
CA GLU A 42 9.32 18.81 6.04
C GLU A 42 10.81 19.13 6.13
N GLU A 43 11.40 19.67 5.05
CA GLU A 43 12.78 20.15 5.02
C GLU A 43 13.01 21.34 5.97
N GLU A 44 12.06 22.29 6.02
CA GLU A 44 12.08 23.41 6.96
C GLU A 44 11.98 22.92 8.42
N ASP A 45 11.04 22.03 8.71
CA ASP A 45 10.84 21.44 10.05
C ASP A 45 12.08 20.66 10.50
N SER A 46 12.70 19.87 9.60
CA SER A 46 13.94 19.14 9.86
C SER A 46 15.12 20.08 10.14
N THR A 47 15.23 21.16 9.36
CA THR A 47 16.24 22.19 9.56
C THR A 47 16.06 22.89 10.92
N GLN A 48 14.82 23.24 11.27
CA GLN A 48 14.49 23.90 12.53
C GLN A 48 14.82 23.00 13.73
N VAL A 49 14.48 21.72 13.66
CA VAL A 49 14.80 20.74 14.71
C VAL A 49 16.30 20.59 14.88
N THR A 50 17.05 20.54 13.77
CA THR A 50 18.52 20.46 13.82
C THR A 50 19.15 21.71 14.45
N GLN A 51 18.65 22.91 14.13
CA GLN A 51 19.07 24.15 14.77
C GLN A 51 18.76 24.18 16.27
N SER A 52 17.61 23.63 16.68
CA SER A 52 17.26 23.50 18.09
C SER A 52 18.23 22.56 18.83
N VAL A 53 18.64 21.46 18.20
CA VAL A 53 19.68 20.56 18.77
C VAL A 53 21.01 21.28 18.91
N ALA A 54 21.43 22.05 17.89
CA ALA A 54 22.66 22.84 17.95
C ALA A 54 22.65 23.83 19.12
N LYS A 55 21.54 24.56 19.29
CA LYS A 55 21.35 25.49 20.40
C LYS A 55 21.40 24.79 21.76
N MET A 56 20.74 23.64 21.91
CA MET A 56 20.81 22.85 23.14
C MET A 56 22.24 22.41 23.49
N LEU A 57 23.04 22.07 22.47
CA LEU A 57 24.45 21.72 22.67
C LEU A 57 25.28 22.93 23.12
N GLU A 58 25.02 24.12 22.57
CA GLU A 58 25.68 25.38 22.97
C GLU A 58 25.33 25.80 24.40
N GLU A 59 24.07 25.64 24.80
CA GLU A 59 23.57 25.97 26.13
C GLU A 59 23.95 24.95 27.21
N GLY A 60 24.62 23.84 26.82
CA GLY A 60 25.07 22.81 27.76
C GLY A 60 23.92 21.96 28.31
N ALA A 61 22.93 21.63 27.47
CA ALA A 61 21.82 20.77 27.84
C ALA A 61 22.28 19.43 28.42
N SER A 62 21.51 18.89 29.36
CA SER A 62 21.78 17.59 29.95
C SER A 62 21.62 16.45 28.95
N GLU A 63 22.34 15.35 29.16
CA GLU A 63 22.25 14.14 28.33
C GLU A 63 20.80 13.64 28.20
N GLN A 64 19.99 13.73 29.27
CA GLN A 64 18.57 13.33 29.23
C GLN A 64 17.74 14.20 28.27
N GLN A 65 17.98 15.51 28.25
CA GLN A 65 17.29 16.41 27.31
C GLN A 65 17.70 16.11 25.87
N ILE A 66 19.00 15.84 25.65
CA ILE A 66 19.53 15.48 24.32
C ILE A 66 18.91 14.17 23.84
N ILE A 67 18.81 13.15 24.70
CA ILE A 67 18.16 11.87 24.37
C ILE A 67 16.72 12.08 23.90
N LEU A 68 15.94 12.87 24.64
CA LEU A 68 14.53 13.12 24.31
C LEU A 68 14.40 13.81 22.94
N MET A 69 15.22 14.82 22.70
CA MET A 69 15.21 15.57 21.44
C MET A 69 15.66 14.70 20.25
N MET A 70 16.73 13.93 20.42
CA MET A 70 17.24 13.00 19.39
C MET A 70 16.22 11.92 19.07
N LYS A 71 15.52 11.39 20.08
CA LYS A 71 14.44 10.42 19.86
C LYS A 71 13.28 11.03 19.07
N GLU A 72 12.86 12.24 19.40
CA GLU A 72 11.81 12.92 18.63
C GLU A 72 12.23 13.16 17.18
N MET A 73 13.47 13.57 16.95
CA MET A 73 14.02 13.76 15.61
C MET A 73 14.09 12.45 14.83
N GLN A 74 14.53 11.35 15.46
CA GLN A 74 14.54 10.02 14.85
C GLN A 74 13.12 9.62 14.42
N GLU A 75 12.15 9.73 15.31
CA GLU A 75 10.78 9.28 15.06
C GLU A 75 10.09 10.01 13.90
N LYS A 76 10.41 11.29 13.72
CA LYS A 76 9.82 12.15 12.69
C LYS A 76 10.57 12.12 11.35
N PHE A 77 11.90 12.11 11.38
CA PHE A 77 12.72 12.42 10.20
C PHE A 77 13.65 11.29 9.77
N SER A 78 13.86 10.24 10.57
CA SER A 78 14.70 9.12 10.14
C SER A 78 13.99 8.19 9.17
N ASP A 79 14.76 7.50 8.33
CA ASP A 79 14.24 6.55 7.34
C ASP A 79 13.46 5.37 7.94
N TYR A 80 13.74 5.09 9.21
CA TYR A 80 13.19 4.01 10.02
C TYR A 80 12.36 4.55 11.19
N GLY A 81 12.04 5.85 11.19
CA GLY A 81 11.17 6.48 12.18
C GLY A 81 9.71 6.14 11.95
N ARG A 82 8.89 6.18 13.01
CA ARG A 82 7.47 5.82 12.94
C ARG A 82 6.69 6.61 11.88
N ASP A 83 6.99 7.89 11.68
CA ASP A 83 6.23 8.72 10.74
C ASP A 83 6.46 8.28 9.30
N ARG A 84 7.71 8.02 8.92
CA ARG A 84 8.06 7.53 7.57
C ARG A 84 7.57 6.10 7.34
N ILE A 85 7.67 5.22 8.35
CA ILE A 85 7.09 3.87 8.30
C ILE A 85 5.58 3.94 8.05
N SER A 86 4.86 4.74 8.84
CA SER A 86 3.41 4.90 8.72
C SER A 86 3.00 5.48 7.36
N ALA A 87 3.80 6.40 6.81
CA ALA A 87 3.58 6.95 5.49
C ALA A 87 3.73 5.87 4.40
N ILE A 88 4.79 5.06 4.45
CA ILE A 88 5.00 3.99 3.48
C ILE A 88 3.89 2.94 3.57
N GLU A 89 3.52 2.50 4.79
CA GLU A 89 2.40 1.57 4.98
C GLU A 89 1.08 2.11 4.43
N PHE A 90 0.81 3.41 4.66
CA PHE A 90 -0.35 4.08 4.10
C PHE A 90 -0.32 4.05 2.56
N HIS A 91 0.81 4.39 1.94
CA HIS A 91 0.94 4.40 0.49
C HIS A 91 0.88 3.00 -0.13
N LEU A 92 1.46 1.99 0.50
CA LEU A 92 1.34 0.59 0.05
C LEU A 92 -0.12 0.13 0.10
N ARG A 93 -0.86 0.49 1.15
CA ARG A 93 -2.29 0.18 1.29
C ARG A 93 -3.11 0.87 0.20
N GLU A 94 -2.84 2.14 -0.08
CA GLU A 94 -3.52 2.88 -1.14
C GLU A 94 -3.21 2.30 -2.52
N LEU A 95 -1.94 1.96 -2.78
CA LEU A 95 -1.54 1.32 -4.02
C LEU A 95 -2.26 -0.02 -4.20
N ARG A 96 -2.32 -0.85 -3.15
CA ARG A 96 -3.10 -2.10 -3.16
C ARG A 96 -4.57 -1.85 -3.44
N ARG A 97 -5.19 -0.85 -2.79
CA ARG A 97 -6.59 -0.48 -3.01
C ARG A 97 -6.87 -0.07 -4.46
N LEU A 98 -5.94 0.65 -5.10
CA LEU A 98 -6.06 1.11 -6.48
C LEU A 98 -5.80 0.00 -7.51
N LEU A 99 -4.92 -0.95 -7.19
CA LEU A 99 -4.60 -2.09 -8.05
C LEU A 99 -5.65 -3.20 -7.97
N LEU A 100 -6.31 -3.37 -6.82
CA LEU A 100 -7.36 -4.35 -6.68
C LEU A 100 -8.62 -3.94 -7.46
N PRO A 101 -9.25 -4.86 -8.21
CA PRO A 101 -10.42 -4.57 -9.00
C PRO A 101 -11.61 -4.17 -8.11
N THR A 102 -12.42 -3.22 -8.60
CA THR A 102 -13.71 -2.89 -7.98
C THR A 102 -14.67 -4.08 -8.03
N MET A 103 -15.75 -4.04 -7.25
CA MET A 103 -16.75 -5.13 -7.24
C MET A 103 -17.33 -5.42 -8.63
N THR A 104 -17.58 -4.39 -9.44
CA THR A 104 -18.08 -4.56 -10.81
C THR A 104 -17.08 -5.34 -11.66
N THR A 105 -15.80 -4.96 -11.61
CA THR A 105 -14.73 -5.67 -12.33
C THR A 105 -14.56 -7.09 -11.81
N LYS A 106 -14.62 -7.32 -10.49
CA LYS A 106 -14.57 -8.66 -9.89
C LYS A 106 -15.68 -9.56 -10.41
N VAL A 107 -16.91 -9.05 -10.49
CA VAL A 107 -18.04 -9.81 -11.05
C VAL A 107 -17.83 -10.09 -12.54
N ALA A 108 -17.36 -9.12 -13.32
CA ALA A 108 -17.08 -9.30 -14.74
C ALA A 108 -16.01 -10.39 -14.98
N VAL A 109 -14.87 -10.30 -14.29
CA VAL A 109 -13.81 -11.33 -14.34
C VAL A 109 -14.36 -12.68 -13.87
N TRP A 110 -15.09 -12.69 -12.75
CA TRP A 110 -15.69 -13.92 -12.25
C TRP A 110 -16.59 -14.59 -13.27
N VAL A 111 -17.43 -13.84 -14.00
CA VAL A 111 -18.29 -14.37 -15.08
C VAL A 111 -17.45 -14.98 -16.21
N LEU A 112 -16.36 -14.33 -16.63
CA LEU A 112 -15.47 -14.85 -17.67
C LEU A 112 -14.81 -16.17 -17.28
N LEU A 113 -14.56 -16.40 -15.99
CA LEU A 113 -13.93 -17.63 -15.49
C LEU A 113 -14.88 -18.84 -15.47
N GLN A 114 -16.18 -18.63 -15.62
CA GLN A 114 -17.19 -19.68 -15.51
C GLN A 114 -17.20 -20.56 -16.76
N LYS A 115 -17.54 -21.83 -16.55
CA LYS A 115 -17.72 -22.76 -17.66
C LYS A 115 -19.09 -22.56 -18.30
N ARG A 116 -19.21 -22.94 -19.57
CA ARG A 116 -20.47 -22.89 -20.32
C ARG A 116 -21.59 -23.65 -19.59
N GLU A 117 -21.28 -24.83 -19.07
CA GLU A 117 -22.24 -25.68 -18.36
C GLU A 117 -22.72 -25.01 -17.07
N ASP A 118 -21.84 -24.27 -16.39
CA ASP A 118 -22.16 -23.54 -15.17
C ASP A 118 -23.08 -22.33 -15.47
N LEU A 119 -22.81 -21.60 -16.57
CA LEU A 119 -23.61 -20.45 -17.02
C LEU A 119 -25.01 -20.82 -17.52
N LEU A 120 -25.15 -21.99 -18.12
CA LEU A 120 -26.42 -22.51 -18.64
C LEU A 120 -27.17 -23.38 -17.61
N CYS A 121 -26.57 -23.64 -16.45
CA CYS A 121 -27.20 -24.42 -15.39
C CYS A 121 -28.52 -23.77 -14.96
N ASP A 122 -29.56 -24.59 -14.75
CA ASP A 122 -30.84 -24.17 -14.19
C ASP A 122 -31.03 -24.77 -12.78
N PRO A 123 -30.68 -24.03 -11.71
CA PRO A 123 -30.77 -24.49 -10.33
C PRO A 123 -32.20 -24.83 -9.88
N SER A 124 -33.23 -24.37 -10.59
CA SER A 124 -34.64 -24.69 -10.26
C SER A 124 -34.91 -26.20 -10.29
N ARG A 125 -34.14 -26.96 -11.10
CA ARG A 125 -34.26 -28.42 -11.23
C ARG A 125 -34.02 -29.15 -9.90
N TRP A 126 -33.14 -28.66 -9.04
CA TRP A 126 -32.88 -29.28 -7.73
C TRP A 126 -34.08 -29.18 -6.79
N LYS A 127 -34.86 -28.10 -6.90
CA LYS A 127 -36.06 -27.87 -6.08
C LYS A 127 -37.29 -28.59 -6.64
N GLU A 128 -37.43 -28.62 -7.96
CA GLU A 128 -38.60 -29.18 -8.65
C GLU A 128 -38.52 -30.69 -8.89
N GLN A 129 -37.32 -31.21 -9.15
CA GLN A 129 -37.10 -32.62 -9.51
C GLN A 129 -36.49 -33.44 -8.37
N GLY A 130 -36.23 -32.82 -7.21
CA GLY A 130 -35.68 -33.50 -6.03
C GLY A 130 -34.21 -33.96 -6.19
N GLU A 131 -33.48 -33.38 -7.15
CA GLU A 131 -32.06 -33.67 -7.34
C GLU A 131 -31.22 -33.13 -6.18
N VAL A 132 -30.16 -33.87 -5.82
CA VAL A 132 -29.21 -33.41 -4.80
C VAL A 132 -28.39 -32.26 -5.37
N PRO A 133 -28.40 -31.07 -4.74
CA PRO A 133 -27.62 -29.94 -5.22
C PRO A 133 -26.11 -30.24 -5.14
N PRO A 134 -25.32 -29.84 -6.15
CA PRO A 134 -23.88 -30.05 -6.15
C PRO A 134 -23.18 -29.19 -5.10
N PRO A 135 -21.92 -29.51 -4.72
CA PRO A 135 -21.17 -28.74 -3.71
C PRO A 135 -21.01 -27.24 -4.04
N ASN A 136 -21.08 -26.87 -5.31
CA ASN A 136 -20.99 -25.50 -5.80
C ASN A 136 -22.36 -24.85 -6.09
N ALA A 137 -23.46 -25.39 -5.53
CA ALA A 137 -24.83 -24.93 -5.78
C ALA A 137 -25.03 -23.42 -5.59
N SER A 138 -24.52 -22.82 -4.52
CA SER A 138 -24.68 -21.38 -4.26
C SER A 138 -24.00 -20.50 -5.32
N ARG A 139 -22.88 -20.97 -5.89
CA ARG A 139 -22.17 -20.29 -6.99
C ARG A 139 -23.02 -20.32 -8.27
N LEU A 140 -23.66 -21.45 -8.54
CA LEU A 140 -24.55 -21.67 -9.69
C LEU A 140 -25.90 -20.95 -9.54
N GLU A 141 -26.42 -20.81 -8.33
CA GLU A 141 -27.59 -19.95 -8.06
C GLU A 141 -27.27 -18.48 -8.34
N LEU A 142 -26.12 -17.98 -7.86
CA LEU A 142 -25.71 -16.59 -8.07
C LEU A 142 -25.50 -16.25 -9.56
N ILE A 143 -24.89 -17.15 -10.33
CA ILE A 143 -24.65 -16.91 -11.76
C ILE A 143 -25.96 -16.95 -12.55
N ASN A 144 -26.87 -17.86 -12.19
CA ASN A 144 -28.18 -17.96 -12.82
C ASN A 144 -29.03 -16.71 -12.51
N ASP A 145 -28.99 -16.22 -11.27
CA ASP A 145 -29.64 -14.96 -10.90
C ASP A 145 -29.09 -13.77 -11.68
N LEU A 146 -27.77 -13.70 -11.87
CA LEU A 146 -27.13 -12.66 -12.69
C LEU A 146 -27.59 -12.75 -14.15
N ARG A 147 -27.56 -13.96 -14.72
CA ARG A 147 -28.00 -14.24 -16.10
C ARG A 147 -29.45 -13.83 -16.32
N ARG A 148 -30.36 -14.20 -15.41
CA ARG A 148 -31.77 -13.84 -15.47
C ARG A 148 -31.99 -12.34 -15.30
N SER A 149 -31.30 -11.72 -14.35
CA SER A 149 -31.44 -10.27 -14.07
C SER A 149 -30.93 -9.38 -15.20
N LEU A 150 -29.94 -9.85 -15.95
CA LEU A 150 -29.35 -9.15 -17.11
C LEU A 150 -29.90 -9.64 -18.45
N GLU A 151 -30.85 -10.58 -18.45
CA GLU A 151 -31.49 -11.16 -19.64
C GLU A 151 -30.47 -11.72 -20.66
N ILE A 152 -29.41 -12.37 -20.17
CA ILE A 152 -28.34 -12.91 -21.02
C ILE A 152 -28.83 -14.17 -21.75
N SER A 153 -28.85 -14.09 -23.09
CA SER A 153 -29.23 -15.18 -23.99
C SER A 153 -28.16 -16.27 -24.09
N ASP A 154 -28.56 -17.47 -24.53
CA ASP A 154 -27.64 -18.60 -24.73
C ASP A 154 -26.53 -18.27 -25.74
N ALA A 155 -26.85 -17.52 -26.82
CA ALA A 155 -25.87 -17.07 -27.81
C ALA A 155 -24.84 -16.10 -27.20
N GLN A 156 -25.25 -15.24 -26.27
CA GLN A 156 -24.33 -14.36 -25.54
C GLN A 156 -23.47 -15.16 -24.55
N VAL A 157 -24.00 -16.21 -23.92
CA VAL A 157 -23.20 -17.12 -23.09
C VAL A 157 -22.08 -17.77 -23.90
N GLU A 158 -22.37 -18.26 -25.11
CA GLU A 158 -21.34 -18.80 -26.01
C GLU A 158 -20.24 -17.79 -26.30
N GLU A 159 -20.61 -16.52 -26.55
CA GLU A 159 -19.64 -15.47 -26.82
C GLU A 159 -18.79 -15.13 -25.59
N ILE A 160 -19.42 -15.00 -24.41
CA ILE A 160 -18.73 -14.75 -23.13
C ILE A 160 -17.70 -15.85 -22.86
N CYS A 161 -18.05 -17.12 -23.09
CA CYS A 161 -17.16 -18.25 -22.86
C CYS A 161 -15.90 -18.24 -23.75
N LYS A 162 -15.92 -17.58 -24.91
CA LYS A 162 -14.72 -17.43 -25.77
C LYS A 162 -13.64 -16.58 -25.10
N HIS A 163 -14.04 -15.64 -24.26
CA HIS A 163 -13.14 -14.73 -23.53
C HIS A 163 -12.62 -15.31 -22.20
N ARG A 164 -12.87 -16.59 -21.94
CA ARG A 164 -12.42 -17.24 -20.70
C ARG A 164 -10.90 -17.20 -20.53
N LYS A 165 -10.13 -17.27 -21.63
CA LYS A 165 -8.67 -17.15 -21.58
C LYS A 165 -8.25 -15.78 -21.07
N ASP A 166 -8.87 -14.72 -21.59
CA ASP A 166 -8.61 -13.33 -21.18
C ASP A 166 -8.92 -13.14 -19.68
N GLY A 167 -9.99 -13.77 -19.18
CA GLY A 167 -10.34 -13.76 -17.76
C GLY A 167 -9.30 -14.44 -16.87
N LEU A 168 -8.69 -15.53 -17.33
CA LEU A 168 -7.60 -16.23 -16.61
C LEU A 168 -6.33 -15.39 -16.57
N GLU A 169 -5.93 -14.81 -17.71
CA GLU A 169 -4.74 -13.93 -17.79
C GLU A 169 -4.90 -12.72 -16.86
N LEU A 170 -6.09 -12.13 -16.80
CA LEU A 170 -6.36 -11.00 -15.91
C LEU A 170 -6.33 -11.40 -14.44
N GLU A 171 -6.82 -12.58 -14.07
CA GLU A 171 -6.74 -13.08 -12.69
C GLU A 171 -5.28 -13.33 -12.26
N GLU A 172 -4.46 -13.88 -13.15
CA GLU A 172 -3.02 -14.06 -12.94
C GLU A 172 -2.32 -12.72 -12.71
N ILE A 173 -2.51 -11.73 -13.59
CA ILE A 173 -1.89 -10.40 -13.46
C ILE A 173 -2.29 -9.71 -12.15
N LEU A 174 -3.56 -9.84 -11.75
CA LEU A 174 -4.05 -9.27 -10.49
C LEU A 174 -3.41 -9.95 -9.28
N SER A 175 -3.27 -11.27 -9.31
CA SER A 175 -2.60 -12.05 -8.27
C SER A 175 -1.11 -11.69 -8.17
N GLU A 176 -0.41 -11.63 -9.30
CA GLU A 176 1.00 -11.22 -9.36
C GLU A 176 1.21 -9.81 -8.80
N SER A 177 0.33 -8.87 -9.17
CA SER A 177 0.38 -7.50 -8.67
C SER A 177 0.25 -7.45 -7.14
N ASP A 178 -0.66 -8.23 -6.57
CA ASP A 178 -0.84 -8.31 -5.12
C ASP A 178 0.40 -8.91 -4.42
N VAL A 179 0.98 -9.97 -4.99
CA VAL A 179 2.20 -10.61 -4.49
C VAL A 179 3.40 -9.65 -4.55
N LEU A 180 3.54 -8.83 -5.60
CA LEU A 180 4.61 -7.85 -5.71
C LEU A 180 4.50 -6.77 -4.62
N LEU A 181 3.29 -6.32 -4.30
CA LEU A 181 3.08 -5.35 -3.23
C LEU A 181 3.40 -5.94 -1.85
N GLU A 182 3.03 -7.19 -1.59
CA GLU A 182 3.40 -7.89 -0.36
C GLU A 182 4.92 -8.00 -0.22
N LYS A 183 5.62 -8.42 -1.29
CA LYS A 183 7.09 -8.49 -1.29
C LYS A 183 7.74 -7.15 -1.02
N LEU A 184 7.24 -6.07 -1.65
CA LEU A 184 7.74 -4.72 -1.39
C LEU A 184 7.51 -4.32 0.07
N GLY A 185 6.33 -4.60 0.63
CA GLY A 185 6.01 -4.34 2.03
C GLY A 185 6.95 -5.07 2.99
N THR A 186 7.17 -6.37 2.78
CA THR A 186 8.13 -7.16 3.56
C THR A 186 9.53 -6.57 3.47
N HIS A 187 10.02 -6.29 2.25
CA HIS A 187 11.36 -5.75 2.04
C HIS A 187 11.57 -4.39 2.72
N VAL A 188 10.58 -3.50 2.65
CA VAL A 188 10.63 -2.21 3.34
C VAL A 188 10.69 -2.40 4.86
N SER A 189 9.87 -3.32 5.41
CA SER A 189 9.85 -3.61 6.84
C SER A 189 11.20 -4.13 7.33
N GLU A 190 11.77 -5.10 6.62
CA GLU A 190 13.10 -5.65 6.90
C GLU A 190 14.18 -4.56 6.83
N LYS A 191 14.19 -3.76 5.76
CA LYS A 191 15.11 -2.63 5.61
C LYS A 191 15.02 -1.67 6.80
N ASN A 192 13.82 -1.32 7.25
CA ASN A 192 13.63 -0.41 8.37
C ASN A 192 14.11 -1.01 9.69
N ALA A 193 13.83 -2.29 9.94
CA ALA A 193 14.32 -3.00 11.12
C ALA A 193 15.85 -3.09 11.16
N THR A 194 16.48 -3.43 10.02
CA THR A 194 17.94 -3.47 9.91
C THR A 194 18.57 -2.09 10.10
N LEU A 195 17.97 -1.02 9.58
CA LEU A 195 18.47 0.34 9.80
C LEU A 195 18.34 0.78 11.26
N ASP A 196 17.23 0.46 11.92
CA ASP A 196 17.03 0.77 13.34
C ASP A 196 18.06 0.02 14.20
N GLU A 197 18.26 -1.28 13.96
CA GLU A 197 19.26 -2.08 14.66
C GLU A 197 20.68 -1.53 14.46
N ALA A 198 21.10 -1.33 13.20
CA ALA A 198 22.44 -0.81 12.89
C ALA A 198 22.67 0.58 13.51
N MET A 199 21.66 1.46 13.48
CA MET A 199 21.81 2.78 14.07
C MET A 199 21.80 2.73 15.60
N ASN A 200 21.03 1.83 16.23
CA ASN A 200 21.08 1.59 17.67
C ASN A 200 22.46 1.07 18.10
N GLU A 201 23.09 0.19 17.33
CA GLU A 201 24.46 -0.26 17.60
C GLU A 201 25.45 0.91 17.58
N VAL A 202 25.41 1.76 16.55
CA VAL A 202 26.27 2.96 16.47
C VAL A 202 26.02 3.89 17.64
N GLN A 203 24.76 4.17 17.97
CA GLN A 203 24.40 5.05 19.08
C GLN A 203 24.79 4.48 20.45
N SER A 204 24.82 3.14 20.61
CA SER A 204 25.21 2.51 21.88
C SER A 204 26.66 2.77 22.30
N VAL A 205 27.52 3.08 21.33
CA VAL A 205 28.95 3.37 21.54
C VAL A 205 29.19 4.88 21.77
N LEU A 206 28.26 5.73 21.34
CA LEU A 206 28.36 7.18 21.45
C LEU A 206 27.62 7.69 22.69
N THR A 207 28.11 8.76 23.30
CA THR A 207 27.27 9.52 24.24
C THR A 207 26.17 10.26 23.46
N PRO A 208 25.00 10.53 24.05
CA PRO A 208 23.95 11.30 23.38
C PRO A 208 24.44 12.66 22.87
N THR A 209 25.28 13.36 23.64
CA THR A 209 25.98 14.57 23.17
C THR A 209 26.82 14.34 21.90
N GLN A 210 27.55 13.22 21.79
CA GLN A 210 28.34 12.91 20.59
C GLN A 210 27.43 12.61 19.39
N ALA A 211 26.36 11.85 19.59
CA ALA A 211 25.37 11.56 18.54
C ALA A 211 24.69 12.85 18.03
N ALA A 212 24.30 13.76 18.93
CA ALA A 212 23.73 15.05 18.57
C ALA A 212 24.72 15.95 17.82
N LYS A 213 26.00 15.99 18.26
CA LYS A 213 27.07 16.70 17.53
C LYS A 213 27.27 16.15 16.12
N PHE A 214 27.18 14.83 15.94
CA PHE A 214 27.28 14.19 14.63
C PHE A 214 26.14 14.65 13.70
N VAL A 215 24.89 14.62 14.17
CA VAL A 215 23.74 15.06 13.38
C VAL A 215 23.86 16.54 12.97
N VAL A 216 24.22 17.42 13.91
CA VAL A 216 24.45 18.84 13.63
C VAL A 216 25.61 19.04 12.65
N TRP A 217 26.68 18.25 12.77
CA TRP A 217 27.79 18.31 11.84
C TRP A 217 27.38 17.89 10.43
N VAL A 218 26.61 16.82 10.27
CA VAL A 218 26.09 16.37 8.97
C VAL A 218 25.31 17.50 8.28
N ALA A 219 24.39 18.15 9.00
CA ALA A 219 23.58 19.25 8.46
C ALA A 219 24.42 20.48 8.07
N ASN A 220 25.47 20.78 8.83
CA ASN A 220 26.33 21.94 8.58
C ASN A 220 27.40 21.71 7.50
N ASN A 221 27.53 20.49 6.97
CA ASN A 221 28.59 20.14 6.00
C ASN A 221 28.03 19.52 4.70
N PRO A 222 27.16 20.25 3.95
CA PRO A 222 26.49 19.71 2.76
C PRO A 222 27.46 19.31 1.63
N ALA A 223 28.60 19.99 1.50
CA ALA A 223 29.62 19.64 0.50
C ALA A 223 30.22 18.24 0.76
N CYS A 224 30.44 17.89 2.04
CA CYS A 224 30.89 16.55 2.43
C CYS A 224 29.82 15.50 2.12
N MET A 225 28.54 15.82 2.34
CA MET A 225 27.42 14.91 2.01
C MET A 225 27.30 14.67 0.50
N HIS A 226 27.49 15.70 -0.33
CA HIS A 226 27.56 15.50 -1.78
C HIS A 226 28.69 14.57 -2.19
N MET A 227 29.87 14.71 -1.60
CA MET A 227 31.01 13.81 -1.86
C MET A 227 30.73 12.38 -1.39
N LEU A 228 30.12 12.21 -0.22
CA LEU A 228 29.70 10.90 0.28
C LEU A 228 28.71 10.23 -0.66
N ASN A 229 27.72 10.95 -1.20
CA ASN A 229 26.78 10.41 -2.17
C ASN A 229 27.49 9.90 -3.44
N VAL A 230 28.52 10.61 -3.91
CA VAL A 230 29.32 10.14 -5.06
C VAL A 230 30.07 8.85 -4.73
N ILE A 231 30.70 8.78 -3.56
CA ILE A 231 31.42 7.59 -3.10
C ILE A 231 30.47 6.40 -2.94
N TRP A 232 29.31 6.63 -2.31
CA TRP A 232 28.28 5.63 -2.10
C TRP A 232 27.79 5.01 -3.41
N ASN A 233 27.52 5.85 -4.41
CA ASN A 233 27.09 5.40 -5.74
C ASN A 233 28.17 4.60 -6.48
N GLN A 234 29.46 4.90 -6.24
CA GLN A 234 30.56 4.14 -6.82
C GLN A 234 30.70 2.76 -6.18
N MET A 235 30.56 2.66 -4.86
CA MET A 235 30.59 1.39 -4.13
C MET A 235 29.46 0.46 -4.56
N SER A 236 28.22 0.98 -4.61
CA SER A 236 27.05 0.18 -5.02
C SER A 236 27.14 -0.31 -6.46
N SER A 237 27.74 0.49 -7.35
CA SER A 237 28.00 0.09 -8.74
C SER A 237 29.07 -1.00 -8.85
N GLN A 238 30.08 -0.99 -7.99
CA GLN A 238 31.13 -2.02 -7.96
C GLN A 238 30.63 -3.34 -7.39
N GLU A 239 29.88 -3.31 -6.28
CA GLU A 239 29.28 -4.53 -5.70
C GLU A 239 28.29 -5.19 -6.66
N SER A 240 27.45 -4.41 -7.33
CA SER A 240 26.50 -4.94 -8.32
C SER A 240 27.19 -5.62 -9.50
N LYS A 241 28.36 -5.13 -9.92
CA LYS A 241 29.17 -5.76 -10.98
C LYS A 241 29.83 -7.04 -10.51
N MET A 242 30.37 -7.08 -9.29
CA MET A 242 30.99 -8.28 -8.74
C MET A 242 30.00 -9.43 -8.54
N VAL A 243 28.76 -9.13 -8.12
CA VAL A 243 27.70 -10.16 -7.98
C VAL A 243 27.25 -10.67 -9.35
N ALA A 244 27.18 -9.82 -10.37
CA ALA A 244 26.82 -10.21 -11.73
C ALA A 244 27.91 -11.05 -12.43
N GLU A 245 29.18 -10.91 -12.04
CA GLU A 245 30.30 -11.71 -12.56
C GLU A 245 30.43 -13.09 -11.86
N GLN A 246 29.63 -13.35 -10.82
CA GLN A 246 29.62 -14.62 -10.06
C GLN A 246 28.41 -15.51 -10.37
N LEU A 247 27.51 -15.08 -11.27
CA LEU A 247 26.37 -15.85 -11.80
C LEU A 247 26.60 -16.23 -13.27
#